data_AF-A0A1G1IGZ0-F1
#
_entry.id   AF-A0A1G1IGZ0-F1
#
_cell.length_a   1.000
_cell.length_b   1.000
_cell.length_c   1.000
_cell.angle_alpha   90.00
_cell.angle_beta   90.00
_cell.angle_gamma   90.00
#
_symmetry.space_group_name_H-M   'P 1'
#
loop_
_entity.id
_entity.type
_entity.pdbx_description
1 polymer ?
#
loop_
_entity_poly.entity_id
_entity_poly.type
_entity_poly.pdbx_seq_one_letter_code
_entity_poly.pdbx_strand_id
1 'polypeptide(L)'
;MALDAEQGKRLLQLLTSRYDDRHWRKKIEKTLSLPAAGVGDEAQRAVFLYLKHSLKAYKSRRADPDSWIVGGFATKEVIERAKFNPAAVGAAVTKEHVASLGVDPGSGVDETWWDEMLVAWFEEPEPAQPEGESAEPVGEKTGGSAGPDTKKAEA
;
A
#
# COMPACT_ATOMS: atom_id res chain seq x y z
N MET A 1 6.99 -3.40 2.65
CA MET A 1 6.04 -3.82 3.69
C MET A 1 4.63 -3.48 3.23
N ALA A 2 3.61 -4.31 3.51
CA ALA A 2 2.24 -3.89 3.22
C ALA A 2 1.92 -2.55 3.90
N LEU A 3 1.15 -1.69 3.23
CA LEU A 3 0.76 -0.38 3.73
C LEU A 3 0.08 -0.51 5.09
N ASP A 4 0.47 0.34 6.02
CA ASP A 4 -0.24 0.47 7.29
C ASP A 4 -1.66 1.03 7.10
N ALA A 5 -2.43 1.08 8.17
CA ALA A 5 -3.82 1.54 8.12
C ALA A 5 -3.96 3.02 7.73
N GLU A 6 -2.97 3.87 8.01
CA GLU A 6 -3.02 5.28 7.63
C GLU A 6 -2.71 5.45 6.13
N GLN A 7 -1.65 4.82 5.66
CA GLN A 7 -1.25 4.80 4.26
C GLN A 7 -2.33 4.15 3.38
N GLY A 8 -2.89 3.03 3.81
CA GLY A 8 -3.98 2.36 3.10
C GLY A 8 -5.28 3.19 3.07
N LYS A 9 -5.57 3.96 4.12
CA LYS A 9 -6.67 4.93 4.10
C LYS A 9 -6.42 6.05 3.08
N ARG A 10 -5.24 6.66 3.09
CA ARG A 10 -4.85 7.73 2.14
C ARG A 10 -4.89 7.23 0.69
N LEU A 11 -4.47 6.00 0.46
CA LEU A 11 -4.60 5.32 -0.82
C LEU A 11 -6.07 5.24 -1.26
N LEU A 12 -6.95 4.70 -0.42
CA LEU A 12 -8.37 4.56 -0.76
C LEU A 12 -9.02 5.91 -1.04
N GLN A 13 -8.64 6.94 -0.27
CA GLN A 13 -9.04 8.32 -0.51
C GLN A 13 -8.56 8.81 -1.88
N LEU A 14 -7.29 8.61 -2.23
CA LEU A 14 -6.73 8.97 -3.54
C LEU A 14 -7.50 8.31 -4.69
N LEU A 15 -7.71 6.99 -4.63
CA LEU A 15 -8.40 6.20 -5.65
C LEU A 15 -9.84 6.68 -5.87
N THR A 16 -10.48 7.20 -4.83
CA THR A 16 -11.91 7.55 -4.83
C THR A 16 -12.20 9.05 -4.91
N SER A 17 -11.19 9.92 -4.84
CA SER A 17 -11.38 11.38 -4.92
C SER A 17 -10.74 12.01 -6.16
N ARG A 18 -9.58 11.51 -6.62
CA ARG A 18 -8.81 12.14 -7.71
C ARG A 18 -8.97 11.47 -9.06
N TYR A 19 -9.97 10.61 -9.23
CA TYR A 19 -10.20 9.87 -10.48
C TYR A 19 -10.52 10.80 -11.67
N ASP A 20 -11.11 11.97 -11.42
CA ASP A 20 -11.47 12.95 -12.44
C ASP A 20 -10.24 13.68 -13.01
N ASP A 21 -9.15 13.76 -12.23
CA ASP A 21 -7.88 14.32 -12.68
C ASP A 21 -7.17 13.33 -13.63
N ARG A 22 -6.91 13.78 -14.86
CA ARG A 22 -6.21 13.00 -15.89
C ARG A 22 -4.80 12.60 -15.45
N HIS A 23 -4.12 13.44 -14.67
CA HIS A 23 -2.80 13.15 -14.14
C HIS A 23 -2.83 11.92 -13.22
N TRP A 24 -3.82 11.87 -12.32
CA TRP A 24 -3.97 10.79 -11.35
C TRP A 24 -4.62 9.54 -11.92
N ARG A 25 -5.49 9.66 -12.93
CA ARG A 25 -6.23 8.52 -13.51
C ARG A 25 -5.34 7.33 -13.89
N LYS A 26 -4.26 7.58 -14.61
CA LYS A 26 -3.33 6.51 -15.03
C LYS A 26 -2.66 5.81 -13.83
N LYS A 27 -2.33 6.59 -12.79
CA LYS A 27 -1.75 6.07 -11.55
C LYS A 27 -2.78 5.21 -10.79
N ILE A 28 -4.01 5.68 -10.69
CA ILE A 28 -5.14 4.95 -10.08
C ILE A 28 -5.40 3.63 -10.81
N GLU A 29 -5.47 3.65 -12.14
CA GLU A 29 -5.64 2.44 -12.97
C GLU A 29 -4.51 1.44 -12.73
N LYS A 30 -3.25 1.91 -12.70
CA LYS A 30 -2.09 1.08 -12.40
C LYS A 30 -2.21 0.47 -11.00
N THR A 31 -2.54 1.26 -9.98
CA THR A 31 -2.73 0.77 -8.61
C THR A 31 -3.84 -0.28 -8.55
N LEU A 32 -4.99 -0.06 -9.19
CA LEU A 32 -6.09 -1.05 -9.23
C LEU A 32 -5.71 -2.36 -9.93
N SER A 33 -4.66 -2.37 -10.77
CA SER A 33 -4.14 -3.60 -11.37
C SER A 33 -3.32 -4.46 -10.39
N LEU A 34 -2.76 -3.84 -9.33
CA LEU A 34 -1.84 -4.48 -8.39
C LEU A 34 -2.50 -5.55 -7.50
N PRO A 35 -1.73 -6.51 -6.96
CA PRO A 35 -2.20 -7.43 -5.93
C PRO A 35 -2.62 -6.69 -4.66
N ALA A 36 -3.71 -7.12 -4.03
CA ALA A 36 -4.21 -6.51 -2.78
C ALA A 36 -3.34 -6.80 -1.55
N ALA A 37 -2.30 -7.64 -1.70
CA ALA A 37 -1.36 -7.98 -0.63
C ALA A 37 -0.59 -6.77 -0.09
N GLY A 38 -0.44 -5.71 -0.89
CA GLY A 38 0.21 -4.47 -0.44
C GLY A 38 -0.68 -3.60 0.47
N VAL A 39 -1.95 -3.94 0.71
CA VAL A 39 -2.78 -3.26 1.71
C VAL A 39 -2.76 -4.10 3.00
N GLY A 40 -2.18 -3.59 4.08
CA GLY A 40 -1.99 -4.35 5.33
C GLY A 40 -3.29 -4.61 6.08
N ASP A 41 -4.14 -3.58 6.20
CA ASP A 41 -5.43 -3.69 6.90
C ASP A 41 -6.46 -4.51 6.11
N GLU A 42 -7.14 -5.44 6.78
CA GLU A 42 -8.06 -6.39 6.14
C GLU A 42 -9.32 -5.71 5.60
N ALA A 43 -9.88 -4.75 6.33
CA ALA A 43 -11.07 -4.04 5.90
C ALA A 43 -10.76 -3.13 4.70
N GLN A 44 -9.63 -2.43 4.73
CA GLN A 44 -9.15 -1.64 3.60
C GLN A 44 -8.83 -2.51 2.39
N ARG A 45 -8.28 -3.70 2.60
CA ARG A 45 -8.03 -4.69 1.54
C ARG A 45 -9.34 -5.15 0.90
N ALA A 46 -10.38 -5.41 1.70
CA ALA A 46 -11.71 -5.74 1.19
C ALA A 46 -12.30 -4.60 0.35
N VAL A 47 -12.18 -3.35 0.82
CA VAL A 47 -12.61 -2.15 0.09
C VAL A 47 -11.85 -2.02 -1.23
N PHE A 48 -10.53 -2.20 -1.22
CA PHE A 48 -9.69 -2.15 -2.41
C PHE A 48 -10.10 -3.21 -3.45
N LEU A 49 -10.30 -4.47 -3.01
CA LEU A 49 -10.75 -5.55 -3.88
C LEU A 49 -12.13 -5.27 -4.47
N TYR A 50 -13.06 -4.75 -3.66
CA TYR A 50 -14.37 -4.35 -4.13
C TYR A 50 -14.30 -3.30 -5.24
N LEU A 51 -13.51 -2.24 -5.04
CA LEU A 51 -13.28 -1.21 -6.06
C LEU A 51 -12.68 -1.82 -7.34
N LYS A 52 -11.62 -2.62 -7.20
CA LYS A 52 -10.94 -3.31 -8.30
C LYS A 52 -11.90 -4.18 -9.12
N HIS A 53 -12.67 -5.03 -8.46
CA HIS A 53 -13.58 -5.96 -9.15
C HIS A 53 -14.78 -5.24 -9.77
N SER A 54 -15.35 -4.26 -9.06
CA SER A 54 -16.52 -3.53 -9.54
C SER A 54 -16.20 -2.68 -10.77
N LEU A 55 -15.05 -1.99 -10.78
CA LEU A 55 -14.61 -1.20 -11.93
C LEU A 55 -14.21 -2.07 -13.11
N LYS A 56 -13.53 -3.21 -12.86
CA LYS A 56 -13.24 -4.20 -13.92
C LYS A 56 -14.51 -4.82 -14.50
N ALA A 57 -15.52 -5.12 -13.66
CA ALA A 57 -16.80 -5.63 -14.11
C ALA A 57 -17.56 -4.59 -14.95
N TYR A 58 -17.46 -3.32 -14.59
CA TYR A 58 -18.02 -2.22 -15.37
C TYR A 58 -17.36 -2.14 -16.76
N LYS A 59 -16.02 -2.24 -16.81
CA LYS A 59 -15.25 -2.33 -18.08
C LYS A 59 -15.68 -3.49 -18.96
N SER A 60 -15.91 -4.67 -18.38
CA SER A 60 -16.30 -5.85 -19.15
C SER A 60 -17.72 -5.79 -19.72
N ARG A 61 -18.61 -4.98 -19.12
CA ARG A 61 -20.04 -4.92 -19.49
C ARG A 61 -20.36 -3.88 -20.53
N ARG A 62 -19.50 -2.88 -20.70
CA ARG A 62 -19.71 -1.80 -21.66
C ARG A 62 -18.52 -1.75 -22.60
N ALA A 63 -18.78 -1.67 -23.90
CA ALA A 63 -17.75 -1.35 -24.90
C ALA A 63 -17.31 0.13 -24.82
N ASP A 64 -17.36 0.71 -23.61
CA ASP A 64 -17.00 2.08 -23.34
C ASP A 64 -15.46 2.21 -23.34
N PRO A 65 -14.92 3.35 -23.81
CA PRO A 65 -13.47 3.59 -23.76
C PRO A 65 -12.93 3.47 -22.34
N ASP A 66 -11.68 3.00 -22.19
CA ASP A 66 -11.00 2.87 -20.89
C ASP A 66 -11.06 4.15 -20.04
N SER A 67 -11.05 5.31 -20.70
CA SER A 67 -11.16 6.64 -20.10
C SER A 67 -12.49 6.95 -19.41
N TRP A 68 -13.52 6.10 -19.54
CA TRP A 68 -14.84 6.27 -18.93
C TRP A 68 -15.10 5.40 -17.69
N ILE A 69 -14.22 4.43 -17.40
CA ILE A 69 -14.42 3.49 -16.29
C ILE A 69 -13.80 4.00 -14.99
N VAL A 70 -12.54 4.43 -15.04
CA VAL A 70 -11.89 5.19 -13.96
C VAL A 70 -11.95 6.65 -14.36
N GLY A 71 -12.61 7.49 -13.57
CA GLY A 71 -12.75 8.90 -13.94
C GLY A 71 -14.15 9.36 -14.34
N GLY A 72 -15.19 8.61 -13.97
CA GLY A 72 -16.54 8.86 -14.47
C GLY A 72 -17.64 8.26 -13.61
N PHE A 73 -18.83 8.11 -14.20
CA PHE A 73 -20.04 7.65 -13.50
C PHE A 73 -19.84 6.31 -12.78
N ALA A 74 -19.12 5.37 -13.39
CA ALA A 74 -18.83 4.07 -12.79
C ALA A 74 -18.09 4.19 -11.45
N THR A 75 -17.09 5.06 -11.38
CA THR A 75 -16.32 5.27 -10.14
C THR A 75 -17.22 5.82 -9.04
N LYS A 76 -18.03 6.84 -9.38
CA LYS A 76 -19.00 7.43 -8.45
C LYS A 76 -20.03 6.41 -7.95
N GLU A 77 -20.62 5.64 -8.86
CA GLU A 77 -21.65 4.64 -8.54
C GLU A 77 -21.11 3.54 -7.62
N VAL A 78 -19.89 3.06 -7.85
CA VAL A 78 -19.25 2.05 -7.00
C VAL A 78 -18.97 2.60 -5.60
N ILE A 79 -18.51 3.85 -5.49
CA ILE A 79 -18.29 4.52 -4.20
C ILE A 79 -19.61 4.68 -3.44
N GLU A 80 -20.66 5.17 -4.11
CA GLU A 80 -21.98 5.35 -3.50
C GLU A 80 -22.56 4.02 -3.02
N ARG A 81 -22.42 2.95 -3.80
CA ARG A 81 -22.84 1.59 -3.41
C ARG A 81 -22.10 1.08 -2.18
N ALA A 82 -20.78 1.26 -2.12
CA ALA A 82 -19.99 0.88 -0.96
C ALA A 82 -20.44 1.62 0.31
N LYS A 83 -20.75 2.92 0.19
CA LYS A 83 -21.24 3.75 1.32
C LYS A 83 -22.67 3.39 1.72
N PHE A 84 -23.52 3.04 0.77
CA PHE A 84 -24.90 2.65 1.02
C PHE A 84 -25.02 1.28 1.69
N ASN A 85 -24.24 0.29 1.21
CA ASN A 85 -24.25 -1.07 1.73
C ASN A 85 -22.81 -1.61 1.94
N PRO A 86 -22.16 -1.27 3.08
CA PRO A 86 -20.81 -1.76 3.41
C PRO A 86 -20.71 -3.29 3.43
N ALA A 87 -21.78 -4.01 3.78
CA ALA A 87 -21.79 -5.47 3.78
C ALA A 87 -21.61 -6.09 2.38
N ALA A 88 -21.90 -5.34 1.30
CA ALA A 88 -21.62 -5.76 -0.07
C ALA A 88 -20.12 -5.69 -0.43
N VAL A 89 -19.34 -4.93 0.34
CA VAL A 89 -17.87 -4.84 0.22
C VAL A 89 -17.22 -6.02 0.94
N GLY A 90 -17.71 -6.33 2.14
CA GLY A 90 -17.31 -7.49 2.93
C GLY A 90 -18.08 -7.56 4.24
N ALA A 91 -18.26 -8.76 4.79
CA ALA A 91 -19.06 -8.97 5.99
C ALA A 91 -18.54 -8.21 7.23
N ALA A 92 -17.22 -8.00 7.31
CA ALA A 92 -16.55 -7.27 8.39
C ALA A 92 -16.45 -5.75 8.14
N VAL A 93 -16.86 -5.26 6.96
CA VAL A 93 -16.72 -3.85 6.59
C VAL A 93 -17.88 -3.04 7.18
N THR A 94 -17.55 -2.04 7.99
CA THR A 94 -18.54 -1.13 8.61
C THR A 94 -18.62 0.21 7.87
N LYS A 95 -19.59 1.05 8.25
CA LYS A 95 -19.75 2.40 7.69
C LYS A 95 -18.50 3.28 7.88
N GLU A 96 -17.75 3.09 8.96
CA GLU A 96 -16.56 3.87 9.27
C GLU A 96 -15.43 3.63 8.26
N HIS A 97 -15.28 2.39 7.82
CA HIS A 97 -14.26 1.99 6.83
C HIS A 97 -14.50 2.65 5.46
N VAL A 98 -15.77 2.86 5.09
CA VAL A 98 -16.15 3.47 3.79
C VAL A 98 -16.44 4.97 3.88
N ALA A 99 -16.47 5.55 5.09
CA ALA A 99 -16.84 6.95 5.28
C ALA A 99 -15.88 7.91 4.57
N SER A 100 -14.58 7.57 4.56
CA SER A 100 -13.52 8.36 3.93
C SER A 100 -13.49 8.28 2.40
N LEU A 101 -14.24 7.35 1.79
CA LEU A 101 -14.28 7.24 0.32
C LEU A 101 -14.91 8.49 -0.31
N GLY A 102 -14.23 9.02 -1.32
CA GLY A 102 -14.58 10.26 -2.00
C GLY A 102 -14.07 11.53 -1.30
N VAL A 103 -13.37 11.42 -0.16
CA VAL A 103 -12.74 12.55 0.52
C VAL A 103 -11.31 12.68 0.03
N ASP A 104 -10.91 13.88 -0.42
CA ASP A 104 -9.54 14.15 -0.85
C ASP A 104 -8.56 13.96 0.33
N PRO A 105 -7.44 13.24 0.13
CA PRO A 105 -6.48 13.00 1.21
C PRO A 105 -5.56 14.20 1.50
N GLY A 106 -5.72 15.32 0.80
CA GLY A 106 -4.96 16.56 0.99
C GLY A 106 -3.69 16.63 0.14
N SER A 107 -3.04 17.79 0.18
CA SER A 107 -1.83 18.08 -0.63
C SER A 107 -0.62 17.24 -0.27
N GLY A 108 -0.61 16.58 0.91
CA GLY A 108 0.46 15.66 1.32
C GLY A 108 0.42 14.30 0.63
N VAL A 109 -0.57 14.06 -0.24
CA VAL A 109 -0.61 12.91 -1.15
C VAL A 109 -0.30 13.43 -2.54
N ASP A 110 0.97 13.40 -2.92
CA ASP A 110 1.47 13.87 -4.21
C ASP A 110 2.18 12.74 -4.97
N GLU A 111 2.85 13.09 -6.08
CA GLU A 111 3.55 12.09 -6.90
C GLU A 111 4.65 11.38 -6.12
N THR A 112 5.41 12.13 -5.32
CA THR A 112 6.48 11.61 -4.49
C THR A 112 5.93 10.63 -3.47
N TRP A 113 4.85 11.00 -2.77
CA TRP A 113 4.16 10.08 -1.87
C TRP A 113 3.67 8.82 -2.58
N TRP A 114 3.14 8.93 -3.80
CA TRP A 114 2.65 7.77 -4.54
C TRP A 114 3.78 6.81 -4.91
N ASP A 115 4.94 7.33 -5.30
CA ASP A 115 6.13 6.52 -5.58
C ASP A 115 6.63 5.83 -4.30
N GLU A 116 6.72 6.55 -3.18
CA GLU A 116 7.09 5.98 -1.86
C GLU A 116 6.11 4.88 -1.41
N MET A 117 4.81 5.13 -1.58
CA MET A 117 3.75 4.17 -1.29
C MET A 117 3.89 2.91 -2.15
N LEU A 118 4.29 3.02 -3.42
CA LEU A 118 4.56 1.86 -4.27
C LEU A 118 5.80 1.08 -3.83
N VAL A 119 6.86 1.75 -3.37
CA VAL A 119 8.03 1.08 -2.79
C VAL A 119 7.59 0.24 -1.59
N ALA A 120 6.87 0.86 -0.65
CA ALA A 120 6.32 0.16 0.50
C ALA A 120 5.49 -1.07 0.04
N TRP A 121 4.56 -0.89 -0.91
CA TRP A 121 3.69 -1.93 -1.44
C TRP A 121 4.41 -3.22 -1.86
N PHE A 122 5.64 -3.11 -2.39
CA PHE A 122 6.40 -4.24 -2.95
C PHE A 122 7.59 -4.70 -2.12
N GLU A 123 8.05 -3.92 -1.16
CA GLU A 123 9.10 -4.36 -0.25
C GLU A 123 8.65 -5.58 0.56
N GLU A 124 9.47 -6.63 0.58
CA GLU A 124 9.31 -7.72 1.55
C GLU A 124 9.52 -7.20 2.97
N PRO A 125 8.87 -7.81 3.99
CA PRO A 125 9.13 -7.43 5.37
C PRO A 125 10.61 -7.65 5.68
N GLU A 126 11.34 -6.58 5.99
CA GLU A 126 12.68 -6.69 6.54
C GLU A 126 12.56 -7.45 7.88
N PRO A 127 13.35 -8.52 8.11
CA PRO A 127 13.31 -9.21 9.39
C PRO A 127 13.65 -8.21 10.49
N ALA A 128 12.75 -8.06 11.47
CA ALA A 128 12.91 -7.15 12.59
C ALA A 128 14.30 -7.30 13.20
N GLN A 129 15.15 -6.28 13.04
CA GLN A 129 16.39 -6.23 13.81
C GLN A 129 15.99 -6.10 15.28
N PRO A 130 16.43 -7.00 16.18
CA PRO A 130 16.12 -6.87 17.58
C PRO A 130 16.72 -5.58 18.12
N GLU A 131 15.85 -4.67 18.55
CA GLU A 131 16.25 -3.45 19.23
C GLU A 131 16.92 -3.83 20.56
N GLY A 132 18.23 -3.62 20.63
CA GLY A 132 19.07 -4.07 21.72
C GLY A 132 20.38 -3.28 21.82
N GLU A 133 20.25 -2.12 22.44
CA GLU A 133 21.27 -1.41 23.23
C GLU A 133 22.28 -0.49 22.51
N SER A 134 22.14 0.79 22.86
CA SER A 134 23.02 1.92 22.58
C SER A 134 24.14 1.99 23.63
N ALA A 135 25.42 2.12 23.23
CA ALA A 135 26.44 2.98 23.90
C ALA A 135 27.84 2.89 23.24
N GLU A 136 28.15 3.89 22.41
CA GLU A 136 29.38 4.73 22.37
C GLU A 136 30.79 4.19 22.04
N PRO A 137 31.70 5.07 21.54
CA PRO A 137 32.85 4.70 20.71
C PRO A 137 34.24 4.90 21.35
N VAL A 138 35.24 4.35 20.64
CA VAL A 138 36.66 4.72 20.58
C VAL A 138 37.61 4.29 21.72
N GLY A 139 38.68 3.60 21.32
CA GLY A 139 39.79 3.18 22.17
C GLY A 139 40.91 2.57 21.34
N GLU A 140 41.52 3.37 20.47
CA GLU A 140 42.80 3.10 19.82
C GLU A 140 43.91 2.85 20.88
N LYS A 141 44.71 1.78 20.76
CA LYS A 141 46.15 1.80 20.42
C LYS A 141 46.89 0.47 20.70
N THR A 142 47.59 0.01 19.66
CA THR A 142 48.95 -0.58 19.64
C THR A 142 49.33 -1.75 20.55
N GLY A 143 49.92 -2.77 19.92
CA GLY A 143 51.23 -3.27 20.39
C GLY A 143 51.40 -4.78 20.38
N GLY A 144 52.03 -5.29 19.31
CA GLY A 144 53.21 -6.13 19.44
C GLY A 144 53.09 -7.54 20.06
N SER A 145 53.32 -8.52 19.19
CA SER A 145 54.45 -9.47 19.31
C SER A 145 54.10 -10.95 19.53
N ALA A 146 54.74 -11.74 18.66
CA ALA A 146 55.23 -13.11 18.82
C ALA A 146 54.23 -14.29 18.79
N GLY A 147 54.36 -15.10 17.72
CA GLY A 147 53.98 -16.53 17.72
C GLY A 147 54.85 -17.36 18.69
N PRO A 148 54.77 -18.71 18.69
CA PRO A 148 54.79 -19.54 17.48
C PRO A 148 53.87 -20.79 17.48
N ASP A 149 53.85 -21.46 16.32
CA ASP A 149 53.56 -22.87 16.05
C ASP A 149 53.56 -23.83 17.27
N THR A 150 52.62 -24.78 17.34
CA THR A 150 52.74 -26.14 16.74
C THR A 150 51.58 -27.05 17.20
N LYS A 151 51.21 -28.00 16.33
CA LYS A 151 50.85 -29.42 16.62
C LYS A 151 49.38 -29.84 16.72
N LYS A 152 48.83 -30.14 15.54
CA LYS A 152 48.23 -31.42 15.11
C LYS A 152 48.40 -32.59 16.11
N ALA A 153 47.28 -33.19 16.54
CA ALA A 153 47.15 -34.61 16.83
C ALA A 153 45.68 -35.05 16.72
N GLU A 154 45.48 -36.10 15.93
CA GLU A 154 44.26 -36.85 15.65
C GLU A 154 44.33 -38.17 16.45
N ALA A 155 43.16 -38.75 16.71
CA ALA A 155 42.86 -40.07 17.32
C ALA A 155 42.82 -40.14 18.87
#